data_AF-A0AAJ5VAN8-F1
#
_entry.id   AF-A0AAJ5VAN8-F1
#
_cell.length_a   1.000
_cell.length_b   1.000
_cell.length_c   1.000
_cell.angle_alpha   90.00
_cell.angle_beta   90.00
_cell.angle_gamma   90.00
#
_symmetry.space_group_name_H-M   'P 1'
#
loop_
_entity.id
_entity.type
_entity.pdbx_description
1 polymer ?
#
loop_
_entity_poly.entity_id
_entity_poly.type
_entity_poly.pdbx_seq_one_letter_code
_entity_poly.pdbx_strand_id
1 'polypeptide(L)'
;MPMNTVARSPRIVDGSRSVHPNGRFPTAALVVVGVLPLVPLLLAVVDARPGFRLVLLSLTVYAATLAVALWFWVRSMRERLIRIAVTGPLRFAPPGGVRTTQWLIPMAGLLPAAMTYLVQILGLPTMSSRLLDWGPYLLAAVSLVSLGREVMSLRRPLGLAVDERGLHGVRRSAPLEASWEEIGTVTPVGPYGPKLAVSVAGRAPVIVDAHHLGSDPAAVAAVVSFFRDSPEQRHTLADGTVAMRTAESALRS
;
A
#
# COMPACT_ATOMS: atom_id res chain seq x y z
N MET A 1 17.84 5.26 5.72
CA MET A 1 17.90 4.08 6.61
C MET A 1 16.61 3.27 6.46
N PRO A 2 16.67 1.93 6.34
CA PRO A 2 15.47 1.09 6.37
C PRO A 2 14.83 1.19 7.76
N MET A 3 13.55 1.57 7.80
CA MET A 3 12.80 1.70 9.04
C MET A 3 12.37 0.29 9.48
N ASN A 4 12.90 -0.18 10.60
CA ASN A 4 12.49 -1.46 11.18
C ASN A 4 11.08 -1.30 11.76
N THR A 5 10.15 -2.15 11.29
CA THR A 5 8.78 -2.24 11.81
C THR A 5 8.60 -3.57 12.49
N VAL A 6 7.94 -3.58 13.65
CA VAL A 6 7.56 -4.81 14.35
C VAL A 6 6.07 -5.01 14.18
N ALA A 7 5.69 -6.18 13.66
CA ALA A 7 4.31 -6.61 13.63
C ALA A 7 3.94 -7.16 15.01
N ARG A 8 2.96 -6.54 15.66
CA ARG A 8 2.29 -7.12 16.82
C ARG A 8 0.88 -7.52 16.44
N SER A 9 0.38 -8.55 17.10
CA SER A 9 -1.04 -8.90 17.11
C SER A 9 -1.65 -8.45 18.45
N PRO A 10 -1.97 -7.16 18.61
CA PRO A 10 -2.62 -6.68 19.82
C PRO A 10 -3.88 -7.49 20.13
N ARG A 11 -4.06 -7.86 21.40
CA ARG A 11 -5.32 -8.38 21.91
C ARG A 11 -6.20 -7.20 22.33
N ILE A 12 -6.68 -6.43 21.37
CA ILE A 12 -7.53 -5.26 21.61
C ILE A 12 -8.96 -5.62 21.17
N VAL A 13 -9.96 -5.30 22.00
CA VAL A 13 -11.38 -5.63 21.76
C VAL A 13 -12.02 -4.53 20.91
N ASP A 14 -11.73 -4.53 19.60
CA ASP A 14 -12.06 -3.38 18.73
C ASP A 14 -13.28 -3.54 17.83
N GLY A 15 -14.11 -4.56 18.06
CA GLY A 15 -15.18 -4.90 17.09
C GLY A 15 -14.63 -5.20 15.68
N SER A 16 -13.35 -5.59 15.58
CA SER A 16 -12.60 -5.78 14.34
C SER A 16 -13.36 -6.67 13.36
N ARG A 17 -13.76 -6.13 12.20
CA ARG A 17 -14.30 -6.89 11.07
C ARG A 17 -13.18 -7.22 10.10
N SER A 18 -13.34 -8.32 9.36
CA SER A 18 -12.37 -8.75 8.35
C SER A 18 -11.97 -7.61 7.42
N VAL A 19 -10.67 -7.38 7.24
CA VAL A 19 -10.11 -6.40 6.30
C VAL A 19 -10.25 -6.89 4.83
N HIS A 20 -10.53 -8.18 4.63
CA HIS A 20 -10.77 -8.75 3.30
C HIS A 20 -12.22 -8.56 2.83
N PRO A 21 -12.44 -8.34 1.52
CA PRO A 21 -13.79 -8.36 0.97
C PRO A 21 -14.47 -9.71 1.26
N ASN A 22 -15.67 -9.67 1.84
CA ASN A 22 -16.46 -10.85 2.26
C ASN A 22 -15.87 -11.75 3.35
N GLY A 23 -14.94 -11.29 4.19
CA GLY A 23 -14.46 -12.14 5.29
C GLY A 23 -13.42 -13.17 4.88
N ARG A 24 -13.06 -13.25 3.59
CA ARG A 24 -12.28 -14.35 3.03
C ARG A 24 -11.09 -13.83 2.25
N PHE A 25 -9.95 -14.49 2.44
CA PHE A 25 -8.76 -14.26 1.65
C PHE A 25 -9.09 -14.47 0.16
N PRO A 26 -8.81 -13.51 -0.74
CA PRO A 26 -9.24 -13.55 -2.13
C PRO A 26 -8.36 -14.49 -2.98
N THR A 27 -8.37 -15.79 -2.65
CA THR A 27 -7.60 -16.83 -3.32
C THR A 27 -7.91 -16.91 -4.80
N ALA A 28 -9.18 -16.87 -5.20
CA ALA A 28 -9.59 -16.94 -6.60
C ALA A 28 -9.02 -15.77 -7.43
N ALA A 29 -9.07 -14.55 -6.91
CA ALA A 29 -8.50 -13.38 -7.60
C ALA A 29 -6.97 -13.49 -7.72
N LEU A 30 -6.29 -13.98 -6.68
CA LEU A 30 -4.84 -14.22 -6.73
C LEU A 30 -4.45 -15.30 -7.74
N VAL A 31 -5.25 -16.37 -7.87
CA VAL A 31 -5.03 -17.42 -8.87
C VAL A 31 -5.21 -16.85 -10.28
N VAL A 32 -6.29 -16.10 -10.53
CA VAL A 32 -6.53 -15.47 -11.85
C VAL A 32 -5.38 -14.54 -12.24
N VAL A 33 -4.93 -13.70 -11.31
CA VAL A 33 -3.81 -12.77 -11.56
C VAL A 33 -2.48 -13.53 -11.71
N GLY A 34 -2.29 -14.64 -10.99
CA GLY A 34 -1.11 -15.50 -11.13
C GLY A 34 -1.04 -16.24 -12.47
N VAL A 35 -2.19 -16.52 -13.09
CA VAL A 35 -2.28 -17.15 -14.42
C VAL A 35 -2.09 -16.13 -15.55
N LEU A 36 -2.44 -14.86 -15.33
CA LEU A 36 -2.31 -13.79 -16.33
C LEU A 36 -0.95 -13.71 -17.06
N PRO A 37 0.22 -13.82 -16.40
CA PRO A 37 1.51 -13.82 -17.10
C PRO A 37 1.74 -15.02 -18.02
N LEU A 38 1.00 -16.13 -17.86
CA LEU A 38 1.16 -17.30 -18.72
C LEU A 38 0.67 -17.06 -20.15
N VAL A 39 -0.32 -16.18 -20.34
CA VAL A 39 -0.87 -15.88 -21.67
C VAL A 39 0.19 -15.27 -22.59
N PRO A 40 0.85 -14.14 -22.26
CA PRO A 40 1.90 -13.60 -23.10
C PRO A 40 3.11 -14.54 -23.22
N LEU A 41 3.40 -15.31 -22.17
CA LEU A 41 4.49 -16.31 -22.22
C LEU A 41 4.22 -17.40 -23.26
N LEU A 42 3.02 -17.98 -23.27
CA LEU A 42 2.62 -19.00 -24.24
C LEU A 42 2.65 -18.44 -25.66
N LEU A 43 2.13 -17.22 -25.86
CA LEU A 43 2.18 -16.55 -27.17
C LEU A 43 3.63 -16.31 -27.63
N ALA A 44 4.55 -15.99 -26.72
CA ALA A 44 5.97 -15.83 -27.04
C ALA A 44 6.63 -17.15 -27.46
N VAL A 45 6.22 -18.28 -26.88
CA VAL A 45 6.77 -19.59 -27.25
C VAL A 45 6.28 -20.03 -28.63
N VAL A 46 4.99 -19.81 -28.92
CA VAL A 46 4.34 -20.27 -30.16
C VAL A 46 4.80 -19.49 -31.39
N ASP A 47 4.98 -18.17 -31.28
CA ASP A 47 5.40 -17.34 -32.41
C ASP A 47 6.93 -17.37 -32.57
N ALA A 48 7.45 -17.44 -33.79
CA ALA A 48 8.89 -17.51 -34.08
C ALA A 48 9.57 -16.13 -34.27
N ARG A 49 8.79 -15.05 -34.38
CA ARG A 49 9.28 -13.70 -34.69
C ARG A 49 10.00 -13.12 -33.46
N PRO A 50 11.29 -12.79 -33.56
CA PRO A 50 12.08 -12.39 -32.39
C PRO A 50 11.59 -11.08 -31.77
N GLY A 51 11.12 -10.12 -32.57
CA GLY A 51 10.59 -8.86 -32.05
C GLY A 51 9.30 -9.05 -31.25
N PHE A 52 8.40 -9.89 -31.77
CA PHE A 52 7.16 -10.25 -31.06
C PHE A 52 7.44 -11.00 -29.75
N ARG A 53 8.40 -11.94 -29.75
CA ARG A 53 8.86 -12.64 -28.55
C ARG A 53 9.37 -11.69 -27.47
N LEU A 54 10.23 -10.74 -27.84
CA LEU A 54 10.80 -9.78 -26.88
C LEU A 54 9.73 -8.92 -26.22
N VAL A 55 8.77 -8.41 -27.00
CA VAL A 55 7.66 -7.61 -26.47
C VAL A 55 6.81 -8.46 -25.52
N LEU A 56 6.44 -9.68 -25.89
CA LEU A 56 5.63 -10.54 -25.03
C LEU A 56 6.35 -11.03 -23.78
N LEU A 57 7.65 -11.33 -23.85
CA LEU A 57 8.45 -11.67 -22.67
C LEU A 57 8.51 -10.50 -21.69
N SER A 58 8.68 -9.27 -22.18
CA SER A 58 8.65 -8.09 -21.31
C SER A 58 7.28 -7.88 -20.67
N LEU A 59 6.19 -8.14 -21.40
CA LEU A 59 4.82 -8.09 -20.86
C LEU A 59 4.57 -9.18 -19.82
N THR A 60 5.15 -10.36 -20.02
CA THR A 60 5.14 -11.46 -19.05
C THR A 60 5.81 -11.05 -17.75
N VAL A 61 7.01 -10.46 -17.82
CA VAL A 61 7.74 -9.95 -16.65
C VAL A 61 6.94 -8.87 -15.93
N TYR A 62 6.32 -7.96 -16.66
CA TYR A 62 5.45 -6.93 -16.08
C TYR A 62 4.23 -7.53 -15.36
N ALA A 63 3.51 -8.45 -16.01
CA ALA A 63 2.35 -9.13 -15.44
C ALA A 63 2.72 -9.99 -14.21
N ALA A 64 3.85 -10.68 -14.24
CA ALA A 64 4.37 -11.42 -13.10
C ALA A 64 4.71 -10.48 -11.93
N THR A 65 5.30 -9.32 -12.21
CA THR A 65 5.59 -8.29 -11.20
C THR A 65 4.29 -7.78 -10.55
N LEU A 66 3.24 -7.54 -11.33
CA LEU A 66 1.91 -7.19 -10.81
C LEU A 66 1.31 -8.30 -9.94
N ALA A 67 1.47 -9.57 -10.33
CA ALA A 67 0.97 -10.70 -9.56
C ALA A 67 1.68 -10.83 -8.20
N VAL A 68 3.01 -10.73 -8.19
CA VAL A 68 3.82 -10.73 -6.97
C VAL A 68 3.46 -9.53 -6.08
N ALA A 69 3.27 -8.36 -6.68
CA ALA A 69 2.82 -7.17 -6.00
C ALA A 69 1.50 -7.36 -5.28
N LEU A 70 0.51 -7.87 -6.01
CA LEU A 70 -0.81 -8.13 -5.47
C LEU A 70 -0.76 -9.18 -4.37
N TRP A 71 0.06 -10.22 -4.53
CA TRP A 71 0.25 -11.25 -3.50
C TRP A 71 0.83 -10.67 -2.21
N PHE A 72 1.88 -9.85 -2.30
CA PHE A 72 2.41 -9.13 -1.14
C PHE A 72 1.38 -8.18 -0.53
N TRP A 73 0.60 -7.49 -1.36
CA TRP A 73 -0.45 -6.57 -0.92
C TRP A 73 -1.53 -7.30 -0.11
N VAL A 74 -2.09 -8.38 -0.66
CA VAL A 74 -3.12 -9.19 0.00
C VAL A 74 -2.56 -9.85 1.27
N ARG A 75 -1.33 -10.39 1.23
CA ARG A 75 -0.69 -11.01 2.41
C ARG A 75 -0.37 -10.00 3.51
N SER A 76 -0.14 -8.73 3.16
CA SER A 76 0.12 -7.66 4.13
C SER A 76 -1.12 -7.21 4.89
N MET A 77 -2.32 -7.43 4.33
CA MET A 77 -3.60 -7.18 5.01
C MET A 77 -3.92 -8.40 5.88
N ARG A 78 -3.51 -8.35 7.15
CA ARG A 78 -3.95 -9.31 8.18
C ARG A 78 -4.76 -8.57 9.24
N GLU A 79 -5.87 -9.17 9.63
CA GLU A 79 -6.69 -8.72 10.75
C GLU A 79 -5.87 -8.63 12.04
N ARG A 80 -6.16 -7.63 12.88
CA ARG A 80 -5.52 -7.41 14.19
C ARG A 80 -4.00 -7.25 14.13
N LEU A 81 -3.44 -6.92 12.98
CA LEU A 81 -2.02 -6.68 12.85
C LEU A 81 -1.77 -5.19 12.97
N ILE A 82 -1.05 -4.77 14.01
CA ILE A 82 -0.56 -3.41 14.14
C ILE A 82 0.95 -3.43 13.89
N ARG A 83 1.40 -2.59 12.96
CA ARG A 83 2.83 -2.37 12.69
C ARG A 83 3.25 -1.03 13.21
N ILE A 84 4.10 -1.06 14.23
CA ILE A 84 4.72 0.14 14.78
C ILE A 84 6.17 0.24 14.34
N ALA A 85 6.65 1.46 14.11
CA ALA A 85 8.08 1.74 14.07
C ALA A 85 8.70 1.40 15.44
N VAL A 86 9.89 0.77 15.41
CA VAL A 86 10.58 0.30 16.63
C VAL A 86 11.27 1.43 17.39
N THR A 87 11.56 2.53 16.71
CA THR A 87 12.36 3.64 17.24
C THR A 87 11.65 4.96 17.00
N GLY A 88 11.52 5.77 18.05
CA GLY A 88 10.89 7.09 18.02
C GLY A 88 9.40 7.05 18.36
N PRO A 89 8.66 8.13 18.02
CA PRO A 89 7.26 8.27 18.38
C PRO A 89 6.40 7.20 17.71
N LEU A 90 5.23 6.94 18.29
CA LEU A 90 4.30 5.93 17.79
C LEU A 90 3.97 6.19 16.31
N ARG A 91 4.29 5.23 15.44
CA ARG A 91 4.09 5.39 13.99
C ARG A 91 3.60 4.12 13.34
N PHE A 92 2.45 4.22 12.69
CA PHE A 92 1.87 3.14 11.89
C PHE A 92 2.38 3.23 10.46
N ALA A 93 3.17 2.24 10.03
CA ALA A 93 3.78 2.22 8.70
C ALA A 93 3.72 0.85 8.02
N PRO A 94 3.53 0.81 6.69
CA PRO A 94 3.51 -0.43 5.92
C PRO A 94 4.89 -1.11 5.91
N PRO A 95 4.93 -2.45 5.72
CA PRO A 95 6.17 -3.20 5.68
C PRO A 95 7.06 -2.77 4.49
N GLY A 96 8.37 -2.87 4.67
CA GLY A 96 9.36 -2.55 3.63
C GLY A 96 9.12 -3.29 2.30
N GLY A 97 8.61 -4.53 2.34
CA GLY A 97 8.27 -5.30 1.14
C GLY A 97 7.18 -4.64 0.27
N VAL A 98 6.10 -4.13 0.88
CA VAL A 98 5.04 -3.40 0.13
C VAL A 98 5.60 -2.12 -0.47
N ARG A 99 6.53 -1.45 0.23
CA ARG A 99 7.22 -0.27 -0.28
C ARG A 99 8.12 -0.59 -1.47
N THR A 100 8.92 -1.66 -1.42
CA THR A 100 9.78 -2.06 -2.54
C THR A 100 8.94 -2.35 -3.77
N THR A 101 7.84 -3.08 -3.59
CA THR A 101 6.98 -3.45 -4.70
C THR A 101 6.29 -2.24 -5.36
N GLN A 102 5.99 -1.18 -4.61
CA GLN A 102 5.44 0.06 -5.17
C GLN A 102 6.37 0.76 -6.17
N TRP A 103 7.68 0.58 -6.05
CA TRP A 103 8.67 1.09 -7.01
C TRP A 103 8.90 0.13 -8.18
N LEU A 104 8.85 -1.17 -7.90
CA LEU A 104 9.07 -2.21 -8.91
C LEU A 104 8.00 -2.21 -9.99
N ILE A 105 6.72 -2.00 -9.64
CA ILE A 105 5.61 -2.04 -10.60
C ILE A 105 5.82 -1.04 -11.75
N PRO A 106 5.96 0.27 -11.50
CA PRO A 106 6.05 1.20 -12.61
C PRO A 106 7.42 1.12 -13.32
N MET A 107 8.50 0.69 -12.64
CA MET A 107 9.77 0.38 -13.32
C MET A 107 9.62 -0.78 -14.32
N ALA A 108 8.98 -1.87 -13.89
CA ALA A 108 8.67 -2.99 -14.77
C ALA A 108 7.71 -2.60 -15.90
N GLY A 109 6.82 -1.64 -15.66
CA GLY A 109 5.89 -1.11 -16.67
C GLY A 109 6.54 -0.31 -17.79
N LEU A 110 7.80 0.11 -17.64
CA LEU A 110 8.60 0.72 -18.71
C LEU A 110 9.23 -0.31 -19.64
N LEU A 111 9.42 -1.56 -19.19
CA LEU A 111 10.09 -2.61 -19.96
C LEU A 111 9.41 -2.89 -21.30
N PRO A 112 8.06 -2.98 -21.40
CA PRO A 112 7.41 -3.21 -22.68
C PRO A 112 7.69 -2.11 -23.70
N ALA A 113 7.65 -0.84 -23.32
CA ALA A 113 7.97 0.25 -24.25
C ALA A 113 9.45 0.23 -24.66
N ALA A 114 10.36 -0.04 -23.73
CA ALA A 114 11.78 -0.14 -24.03
C ALA A 114 12.07 -1.27 -25.05
N MET A 115 11.42 -2.43 -24.90
CA MET A 115 11.56 -3.55 -25.83
C MET A 115 10.91 -3.24 -27.18
N THR A 116 9.74 -2.60 -27.20
CA THR A 116 9.12 -2.16 -28.46
C THR A 116 10.00 -1.15 -29.21
N TYR A 117 10.59 -0.19 -28.50
CA TYR A 117 11.52 0.77 -29.08
C TYR A 117 12.78 0.09 -29.65
N LEU A 118 13.34 -0.87 -28.91
CA LEU A 118 14.49 -1.66 -29.37
C LEU A 118 14.15 -2.47 -30.64
N VAL A 119 12.97 -3.11 -30.68
CA VAL A 119 12.48 -3.85 -31.85
C VAL A 119 12.35 -2.96 -33.07
N GLN A 120 11.88 -1.71 -32.90
CA GLN A 120 11.76 -0.74 -33.98
C GLN A 120 13.13 -0.28 -34.50
N ILE A 121 14.08 0.02 -33.61
CA ILE A 121 15.44 0.44 -34.00
C ILE A 121 16.18 -0.69 -34.74
N LEU A 122 16.07 -1.91 -34.23
CA LEU A 122 16.74 -3.08 -34.80
C LEU A 122 16.00 -3.68 -36.01
N GLY A 123 14.83 -3.13 -36.37
CA GLY A 123 14.01 -3.63 -37.48
C GLY A 123 13.59 -5.09 -37.31
N LEU A 124 13.40 -5.56 -36.08
CA LEU A 124 13.12 -6.97 -35.83
C LEU A 124 11.72 -7.37 -36.32
N PRO A 125 11.55 -8.59 -36.88
CA PRO A 125 10.24 -9.07 -37.30
C PRO A 125 9.25 -9.04 -36.14
N THR A 126 8.09 -8.42 -36.37
CA THR A 126 6.98 -8.36 -35.40
C THR A 126 5.63 -8.52 -36.10
N MET A 127 4.55 -8.63 -35.34
CA MET A 127 3.20 -8.48 -35.89
C MET A 127 2.85 -7.01 -36.02
N SER A 128 2.42 -6.59 -37.22
CA SER A 128 1.89 -5.24 -37.45
C SER A 128 0.47 -5.17 -36.87
N SER A 129 0.34 -4.71 -35.63
CA SER A 129 -0.96 -4.37 -35.05
C SER A 129 -0.87 -3.08 -34.28
N ARG A 130 -1.87 -2.19 -34.45
CA ARG A 130 -1.93 -0.90 -33.76
C ARG A 130 -1.84 -1.04 -32.23
N LEU A 131 -2.33 -2.15 -31.69
CA LEU A 131 -2.28 -2.44 -30.25
C LEU A 131 -0.85 -2.76 -29.77
N LEU A 132 -0.08 -3.53 -30.55
CA LEU A 132 1.33 -3.83 -30.26
C LEU A 132 2.23 -2.62 -30.47
N ASP A 133 1.86 -1.74 -31.41
CA ASP A 133 2.61 -0.54 -31.71
C ASP A 133 2.41 0.55 -30.65
N TRP A 134 1.17 0.78 -30.18
CA TRP A 134 0.86 1.89 -29.25
C TRP A 134 0.68 1.45 -27.79
N GLY A 135 0.21 0.23 -27.55
CA GLY A 135 -0.10 -0.28 -26.21
C GLY A 135 1.06 -0.17 -25.22
N PRO A 136 2.28 -0.58 -25.58
CA PRO A 136 3.45 -0.46 -24.72
C PRO A 136 3.78 1.00 -24.34
N TYR A 137 3.61 1.95 -25.26
CA TYR A 137 3.85 3.37 -24.99
C TYR A 137 2.79 3.99 -24.07
N LEU A 138 1.52 3.60 -24.23
CA LEU A 138 0.46 4.00 -23.29
C LEU A 138 0.75 3.49 -21.88
N LEU A 139 1.19 2.23 -21.77
CA LEU A 139 1.61 1.65 -20.50
C LEU A 139 2.80 2.40 -19.89
N ALA A 140 3.77 2.79 -20.71
CA ALA A 140 4.91 3.57 -20.26
C ALA A 140 4.51 4.96 -19.77
N ALA A 141 3.58 5.64 -20.45
CA ALA A 141 3.05 6.93 -20.00
C ALA A 141 2.40 6.81 -18.62
N VAL A 142 1.54 5.80 -18.41
CA VAL A 142 0.92 5.53 -17.10
C VAL A 142 1.97 5.21 -16.04
N SER A 143 3.00 4.44 -16.40
CA SER A 143 4.10 4.06 -15.50
C SER A 143 4.95 5.27 -15.10
N LEU A 144 5.27 6.17 -16.04
CA LEU A 144 5.98 7.42 -15.78
C LEU A 144 5.18 8.35 -14.86
N VAL A 145 3.87 8.52 -15.12
CA VAL A 145 3.00 9.30 -14.23
C VAL A 145 2.99 8.71 -12.82
N SER A 146 2.94 7.38 -12.72
CA SER A 146 2.97 6.67 -11.44
C SER A 146 4.30 6.84 -10.70
N LEU A 147 5.44 6.80 -11.41
CA LEU A 147 6.76 7.11 -10.86
C LEU A 147 6.84 8.56 -10.39
N GLY A 148 6.37 9.51 -11.20
CA GLY A 148 6.35 10.93 -10.84
C GLY A 148 5.57 11.18 -9.55
N ARG A 149 4.40 10.56 -9.42
CA ARG A 149 3.61 10.60 -8.17
C ARG A 149 4.37 9.98 -7.00
N GLU A 150 5.11 8.90 -7.22
CA GLU A 150 5.86 8.23 -6.16
C GLU A 150 7.11 9.00 -5.72
N VAL A 151 7.79 9.68 -6.64
CA VAL A 151 8.88 10.61 -6.34
C VAL A 151 8.34 11.82 -5.57
N MET A 152 7.22 12.40 -6.00
CA MET A 152 6.59 13.50 -5.26
C MET A 152 6.14 13.08 -3.86
N SER A 153 5.71 11.82 -3.69
CA SER A 153 5.32 11.30 -2.39
C SER A 153 6.50 11.08 -1.44
N LEU A 154 7.75 10.99 -1.93
CA LEU A 154 8.95 10.90 -1.06
C LEU A 154 9.16 12.15 -0.20
N ARG A 155 8.61 13.29 -0.62
CA ARG A 155 8.65 14.52 0.19
C ARG A 155 7.80 14.44 1.45
N ARG A 156 6.97 13.40 1.61
CA ARG A 156 6.05 13.25 2.74
C ARG A 156 6.44 12.09 3.65
N PRO A 157 6.39 12.28 4.98
CA PRO A 157 6.62 11.22 5.95
C PRO A 157 5.67 10.02 5.71
N LEU A 158 6.24 8.81 5.69
CA LEU A 158 5.52 7.54 5.50
C LEU A 158 4.70 7.16 6.73
N GLY A 159 3.41 6.85 6.55
CA GLY A 159 2.55 6.36 7.62
C GLY A 159 1.99 7.45 8.53
N LEU A 160 1.13 7.03 9.46
CA LEU A 160 0.50 7.89 10.45
C LEU A 160 1.38 7.95 11.70
N ALA A 161 1.94 9.12 11.99
CA ALA A 161 2.62 9.37 13.25
C ALA A 161 1.62 9.91 14.28
N VAL A 162 1.71 9.38 15.49
CA VAL A 162 0.92 9.78 16.65
C VAL A 162 1.93 10.23 17.70
N ASP A 163 1.88 11.51 18.05
CA ASP A 163 2.78 12.09 19.05
C ASP A 163 2.00 12.94 20.06
N GLU A 164 2.73 13.57 20.98
CA GLU A 164 2.14 14.43 22.00
C GLU A 164 1.37 15.63 21.44
N ARG A 165 1.69 16.07 20.20
CA ARG A 165 1.07 17.23 19.56
C ARG A 165 -0.21 16.85 18.83
N GLY A 166 -0.29 15.64 18.29
CA GLY A 166 -1.50 15.12 17.65
C GLY A 166 -1.22 14.05 16.62
N LEU A 167 -1.98 14.12 15.52
CA LEU A 167 -1.86 13.21 14.39
C LEU A 167 -1.13 13.91 13.25
N HIS A 168 -0.03 13.30 12.81
CA HIS A 168 0.81 13.85 11.75
C HIS A 168 1.13 12.83 10.66
N GLY A 169 1.00 13.31 9.42
CA GLY A 169 1.40 12.60 8.21
C GLY A 169 0.36 11.62 7.69
N VAL A 170 0.27 11.53 6.36
CA VAL A 170 -0.16 10.34 5.59
C VAL A 170 0.43 10.46 4.18
N ARG A 171 1.15 9.44 3.69
CA ARG A 171 1.71 9.39 2.33
C ARG A 171 0.65 8.82 1.37
N ARG A 172 0.41 9.50 0.23
CA ARG A 172 -0.59 9.17 -0.82
C ARG A 172 -2.08 9.33 -0.45
N SER A 173 -2.43 9.69 0.79
CA SER A 173 -3.77 10.22 1.16
C SER A 173 -3.69 11.72 1.46
N ALA A 174 -4.83 12.36 1.76
CA ALA A 174 -4.87 13.76 2.18
C ALA A 174 -3.95 13.95 3.42
N PRO A 175 -3.13 15.00 3.47
CA PRO A 175 -2.23 15.24 4.59
C PRO A 175 -3.08 15.41 5.86
N LEU A 176 -2.76 14.61 6.87
CA LEU A 176 -3.35 14.72 8.19
C LEU A 176 -2.34 15.44 9.09
N GLU A 177 -2.64 16.69 9.40
CA GLU A 177 -2.01 17.46 10.46
C GLU A 177 -3.16 18.01 11.28
N ALA A 178 -3.38 17.40 12.44
CA ALA A 178 -4.45 17.74 13.35
C ALA A 178 -3.94 17.65 14.79
N SER A 179 -4.16 18.71 15.58
CA SER A 179 -3.88 18.66 17.01
C SER A 179 -4.92 17.81 17.73
N TRP A 180 -4.63 17.40 18.97
CA TRP A 180 -5.59 16.67 19.80
C TRP A 180 -6.92 17.41 20.00
N GLU A 181 -6.93 18.75 19.99
CA GLU A 181 -8.18 19.52 20.11
C GLU A 181 -9.00 19.55 18.82
N GLU A 182 -8.34 19.45 17.65
CA GLU A 182 -9.00 19.46 16.36
C GLU A 182 -9.56 18.08 15.97
N ILE A 183 -9.07 17.01 16.61
CA ILE A 183 -9.48 15.64 16.29
C ILE A 183 -10.86 15.37 16.90
N GLY A 184 -11.86 15.26 16.03
CA GLY A 184 -13.20 14.83 16.38
C GLY A 184 -13.28 13.30 16.49
N THR A 185 -14.21 12.70 15.76
CA THR A 185 -14.39 11.24 15.74
C THR A 185 -13.38 10.53 14.84
N VAL A 186 -12.86 9.41 15.32
CA VAL A 186 -11.99 8.50 14.55
C VAL A 186 -12.73 7.17 14.42
N THR A 187 -13.18 6.85 13.21
CA THR A 187 -14.02 5.67 12.97
C THR A 187 -13.52 4.86 11.78
N PRO A 188 -13.59 3.52 11.86
CA PRO A 188 -13.40 2.69 10.68
C PRO A 188 -14.59 2.86 9.72
N VAL A 189 -14.33 3.10 8.44
CA VAL A 189 -15.36 3.35 7.41
C VAL A 189 -15.23 2.36 6.26
N GLY A 190 -16.40 1.96 5.74
CA GLY A 190 -16.57 1.02 4.63
C GLY A 190 -17.17 -0.32 5.08
N PRO A 191 -17.74 -1.11 4.15
CA PRO A 191 -18.47 -2.34 4.46
C PRO A 191 -17.64 -3.39 5.23
N TYR A 192 -16.32 -3.24 5.27
CA TYR A 192 -15.37 -4.15 5.91
C TYR A 192 -14.30 -3.42 6.77
N GLY A 193 -14.54 -2.15 7.15
CA GLY A 193 -13.56 -1.32 7.87
C GLY A 193 -12.16 -1.14 7.24
N PRO A 194 -11.96 -1.19 5.90
CA PRO A 194 -10.62 -1.11 5.33
C PRO A 194 -10.05 0.32 5.28
N LYS A 195 -10.80 1.30 5.80
CA LYS A 195 -10.42 2.72 5.83
C LYS A 195 -10.63 3.27 7.23
N LEU A 196 -9.75 4.16 7.63
CA LEU A 196 -9.88 5.00 8.81
C LEU A 196 -10.39 6.36 8.34
N ALA A 197 -11.52 6.82 8.89
CA ALA A 197 -11.94 8.21 8.73
C ALA A 197 -11.60 8.98 10.01
N VAL A 198 -10.87 10.07 9.85
CA VAL A 198 -10.55 11.02 10.91
C VAL A 198 -11.33 12.30 10.64
N SER A 199 -12.27 12.62 11.53
CA SER A 199 -12.95 13.91 11.53
C SER A 199 -12.02 14.96 12.16
N VAL A 200 -11.84 16.08 11.47
CA VAL A 200 -11.03 17.21 11.93
C VAL A 200 -11.92 18.44 11.94
N ALA A 201 -11.90 19.20 13.04
CA ALA A 201 -12.70 20.40 13.20
C ALA A 201 -12.48 21.38 12.03
N GLY A 202 -13.59 21.84 11.43
CA GLY A 202 -13.55 22.80 10.31
C GLY A 202 -13.01 22.25 8.99
N ARG A 203 -12.77 20.93 8.86
CA ARG A 203 -12.26 20.31 7.62
C ARG A 203 -13.11 19.11 7.20
N ALA A 204 -13.03 18.76 5.91
CA ALA A 204 -13.59 17.52 5.41
C ALA A 204 -12.89 16.31 6.06
N PRO A 205 -13.61 15.22 6.34
CA PRO A 205 -13.04 14.04 6.98
C PRO A 205 -11.92 13.45 6.12
N VAL A 206 -10.78 13.16 6.76
CA VAL A 206 -9.62 12.58 6.11
C VAL A 206 -9.78 11.07 6.10
N ILE A 207 -9.85 10.49 4.90
CA ILE A 207 -9.97 9.04 4.70
C ILE A 207 -8.57 8.46 4.43
N VAL A 208 -8.17 7.51 5.26
CA VAL A 208 -6.89 6.80 5.16
C VAL A 208 -7.14 5.32 4.98
N ASP A 209 -6.68 4.76 3.87
CA ASP A 209 -6.82 3.33 3.64
C ASP A 209 -5.84 2.49 4.51
N ALA A 210 -6.27 1.30 4.92
CA ALA A 210 -5.50 0.36 5.75
C ALA A 210 -4.08 0.09 5.20
N HIS A 211 -3.93 0.06 3.87
CA HIS A 211 -2.66 -0.21 3.21
C HIS A 211 -1.63 0.92 3.39
N HIS A 212 -2.08 2.16 3.60
CA HIS A 212 -1.20 3.28 3.92
C HIS A 212 -0.80 3.30 5.39
N LEU A 213 -1.61 2.70 6.27
CA LEU A 213 -1.34 2.52 7.70
C LEU A 213 -0.47 1.30 7.98
N GLY A 214 -0.54 0.27 7.14
CA GLY A 214 0.12 -1.01 7.37
C GLY A 214 -0.41 -1.77 8.60
N SER A 215 -1.54 -1.31 9.14
CA SER A 215 -2.15 -1.75 10.39
C SER A 215 -3.67 -1.83 10.24
N ASP A 216 -4.32 -2.62 11.10
CA ASP A 216 -5.78 -2.71 11.18
C ASP A 216 -6.42 -1.36 11.52
N PRO A 217 -7.27 -0.77 10.65
CA PRO A 217 -7.89 0.53 10.89
C PRO A 217 -8.76 0.57 12.15
N ALA A 218 -9.43 -0.53 12.52
CA ALA A 218 -10.25 -0.57 13.73
C ALA A 218 -9.37 -0.45 14.99
N ALA A 219 -8.26 -1.17 15.00
CA ALA A 219 -7.33 -1.15 16.12
C ALA A 219 -6.55 0.18 16.20
N VAL A 220 -6.21 0.77 15.05
CA VAL A 220 -5.67 2.14 15.02
C VAL A 220 -6.70 3.15 15.53
N ALA A 221 -7.98 3.03 15.17
CA ALA A 221 -9.04 3.91 15.66
C ALA A 221 -9.19 3.84 17.18
N ALA A 222 -9.14 2.63 17.76
CA ALA A 222 -9.23 2.43 19.20
C ALA A 222 -8.03 3.05 19.94
N VAL A 223 -6.80 2.81 19.46
CA VAL A 223 -5.58 3.40 20.04
C VAL A 223 -5.61 4.93 19.97
N VAL A 224 -6.01 5.49 18.82
CA VAL A 224 -6.08 6.96 18.66
C VAL A 224 -7.17 7.55 19.56
N SER A 225 -8.34 6.90 19.64
CA SER A 225 -9.43 7.35 20.53
C SER A 225 -9.00 7.31 22.00
N PHE A 226 -8.29 6.26 22.41
CA PHE A 226 -7.74 6.15 23.75
C PHE A 226 -6.84 7.34 24.15
N PHE A 227 -5.86 7.70 23.31
CA PHE A 227 -4.97 8.82 23.60
C PHE A 227 -5.64 10.20 23.46
N ARG A 228 -6.70 10.29 22.65
CA ARG A 228 -7.56 11.48 22.62
C ARG A 228 -8.27 11.65 23.97
N ASP A 229 -8.88 10.57 24.47
CA ASP A 229 -9.73 10.58 25.66
C ASP A 229 -8.94 10.49 26.98
N SER A 230 -7.64 10.13 26.92
CA SER A 230 -6.72 10.04 28.08
C SER A 230 -5.49 10.95 27.92
N PRO A 231 -5.62 12.28 28.10
CA PRO A 231 -4.54 13.24 27.86
C PRO A 231 -3.29 12.97 28.71
N GLU A 232 -3.46 12.49 29.93
CA GLU A 232 -2.37 12.19 30.86
C GLU A 232 -1.42 11.11 30.36
N GLN A 233 -1.87 10.25 29.43
CA GLN A 233 -1.06 9.15 28.90
C GLN A 233 -0.26 9.52 27.65
N ARG A 234 -0.48 10.71 27.08
CA ARG A 234 0.14 11.16 25.81
C ARG A 234 1.66 11.21 25.89
N HIS A 235 2.24 11.43 27.07
CA HIS A 235 3.70 11.40 27.27
C HIS A 235 4.35 10.05 26.88
N THR A 236 3.58 8.96 26.90
CA THR A 236 4.07 7.64 26.49
C THR A 236 4.25 7.52 24.97
N LEU A 237 3.66 8.42 24.17
CA LEU A 237 3.74 8.43 22.70
C LEU A 237 5.14 8.71 22.17
N ALA A 238 6.04 9.27 22.99
CA ALA A 238 7.45 9.47 22.65
C ALA A 238 8.19 8.14 22.37
N ASP A 239 7.72 7.03 22.95
CA ASP A 239 8.19 5.67 22.66
C ASP A 239 7.02 4.81 22.18
N GLY A 240 6.99 4.55 20.87
CA GLY A 240 5.92 3.77 20.24
C GLY A 240 5.72 2.38 20.84
N THR A 241 6.75 1.76 21.43
CA THR A 241 6.63 0.43 22.06
C THR A 241 6.02 0.49 23.46
N VAL A 242 6.24 1.58 24.18
CA VAL A 242 5.65 1.85 25.49
C VAL A 242 4.20 2.28 25.30
N ALA A 243 3.93 3.25 24.41
CA ALA A 243 2.58 3.68 24.06
C ALA A 243 1.65 2.52 23.69
N MET A 244 2.11 1.60 22.84
CA MET A 244 1.29 0.42 22.48
C MET A 244 1.07 -0.54 23.65
N ARG A 245 2.03 -0.70 24.56
CA ARG A 245 1.84 -1.54 25.76
C ARG A 245 0.81 -0.92 26.70
N THR A 246 0.86 0.40 26.86
CA THR A 246 -0.10 1.14 27.67
C THR A 246 -1.51 1.02 27.09
N ALA A 247 -1.66 1.30 25.78
CA ALA A 247 -2.95 1.17 25.09
C ALA A 247 -3.48 -0.28 25.10
N GLU A 248 -2.63 -1.28 24.85
CA GLU A 248 -3.03 -2.69 24.93
C GLU A 248 -3.47 -3.10 26.33
N SER A 249 -2.87 -2.53 27.38
CA SER A 249 -3.24 -2.86 28.77
C SER A 249 -4.59 -2.27 29.13
N ALA A 250 -4.87 -1.04 28.68
CA ALA A 250 -6.12 -0.35 28.94
C ALA A 250 -7.29 -0.88 28.10
N LEU A 251 -7.05 -1.28 26.85
CA LEU A 251 -8.09 -1.73 25.91
C LEU A 251 -8.35 -3.26 25.95
N ARG A 252 -7.75 -3.97 26.92
CA ARG A 252 -8.01 -5.39 27.19
C ARG A 252 -9.17 -5.64 28.14
N SER A 253 -9.60 -4.62 28.90
CA SER A 253 -10.73 -4.66 29.83
C SER A 253 -12.05 -4.50 29.11
#